data_AF-B6JH98-F1
#
_entry.id   AF-B6JH98-F1
#
_cell.length_a   1.000
_cell.length_b   1.000
_cell.length_c   1.000
_cell.angle_alpha   90.00
_cell.angle_beta   90.00
_cell.angle_gamma   90.00
#
_symmetry.space_group_name_H-M   'P 1'
#
loop_
_entity.id
_entity.type
_entity.pdbx_description
1 polymer ?
#
loop_
_entity_poly.entity_id
_entity_poly.type
_entity_poly.pdbx_seq_one_letter_code
_entity_poly.pdbx_strand_id
1 'polypeptide(L)'
;MTPNDLICELVNEASALGEEAVPSELLAAIAMDANPLASLQESDRGNAFFAALHRDLPFTMRVGAGAPLQEDERSRWVSLLRWLLAQLRQWDSNADPRQEKLVAILVMAQAHDGDGALWRAVPADVFQNAALAARFEAFVSNFTMTFGARGIGPEPIWEREAVDRLLAVEGKCDWANMGDAWRPFQDLIHPSALQTQAVRFLSRADLARLAKAVVNVKQVAVAMMVAQILDTHHRLLLALASGNHFIEFSCAYVTLNGRRLRPTSLSGEASLFTRLLAKIAPDAMRWRGWMTVFNTYPVRYPALHPCLGEALASAPETAIDAYVNTIHLFPHPVSQADEGRRNVAVCLRAFRTRASADQRRLLWQRAHKRWLAWRFDAADNNTHLLAVSRSELDYAIVGFAMECLDSTAQTEALTEIGSWLRAMEYAWYKSEADIKSAWFRELSIFQPYAHAVQVGATTEDWLIETRVYCPSEVANNPYLKLRYPSG
;
A
#
# COMPACT_ATOMS: atom_id res chain seq x y z
N MET A 1 13.53 -0.78 27.27
CA MET A 1 12.50 -1.79 27.01
C MET A 1 11.23 -1.06 26.64
N THR A 2 10.63 -1.36 25.47
CA THR A 2 9.35 -0.74 25.10
C THR A 2 8.19 -1.42 25.85
N PRO A 3 7.01 -0.77 25.99
CA PRO A 3 5.84 -1.42 26.58
C PRO A 3 5.47 -2.75 25.89
N ASN A 4 5.70 -2.85 24.58
CA ASN A 4 5.45 -4.07 23.81
C ASN A 4 6.44 -5.20 24.15
N ASP A 5 7.72 -4.87 24.39
CA ASP A 5 8.72 -5.87 24.80
C ASP A 5 8.39 -6.43 26.19
N LEU A 6 7.94 -5.57 27.10
CA LEU A 6 7.50 -5.98 28.45
C LEU A 6 6.33 -6.96 28.39
N ILE A 7 5.30 -6.69 27.58
CA ILE A 7 4.18 -7.62 27.41
C ILE A 7 4.67 -8.99 26.91
N CYS A 8 5.58 -9.01 25.94
CA CYS A 8 6.13 -10.27 25.45
C CYS A 8 6.84 -11.06 26.55
N GLU A 9 7.64 -10.40 27.39
CA GLU A 9 8.30 -11.04 28.53
C GLU A 9 7.30 -11.59 29.55
N LEU A 10 6.29 -10.81 29.92
CA LEU A 10 5.27 -11.22 30.89
C LEU A 10 4.44 -12.40 30.39
N VAL A 11 4.09 -12.43 29.10
CA VAL A 11 3.36 -13.56 28.49
C VAL A 11 4.24 -14.82 28.44
N ASN A 12 5.53 -14.68 28.14
CA ASN A 12 6.47 -15.80 28.17
C ASN A 12 6.58 -16.41 29.58
N GLU A 13 6.64 -15.57 30.61
CA GLU A 13 6.65 -16.03 32.00
C GLU A 13 5.31 -16.64 32.44
N ALA A 14 4.19 -16.03 32.03
CA ALA A 14 2.85 -16.56 32.29
C ALA A 14 2.60 -17.92 31.62
N SER A 15 3.39 -18.27 30.60
CA SER A 15 3.33 -19.57 29.93
C SER A 15 3.93 -20.71 30.76
N ALA A 16 4.75 -20.40 31.77
CA ALA A 16 5.24 -21.37 32.73
C ALA A 16 4.20 -21.67 33.83
N LEU A 17 4.30 -22.86 34.43
CA LEU A 17 3.47 -23.28 35.56
C LEU A 17 3.62 -22.29 36.74
N GLY A 18 2.50 -21.92 37.35
CA GLY A 18 2.45 -21.02 38.50
C GLY A 18 1.00 -20.68 38.89
N GLU A 19 0.84 -19.79 39.86
CA GLU A 19 -0.48 -19.40 40.37
C GLU A 19 -1.31 -18.62 39.34
N GLU A 20 -2.59 -18.93 39.23
CA GLU A 20 -3.53 -18.16 38.42
C GLU A 20 -4.29 -17.16 39.29
N ALA A 21 -4.35 -15.91 38.83
CA ALA A 21 -5.18 -14.87 39.43
C ALA A 21 -6.36 -14.58 38.51
N VAL A 22 -7.57 -14.50 39.09
CA VAL A 22 -8.78 -14.15 38.35
C VAL A 22 -8.93 -12.62 38.32
N PRO A 23 -9.35 -12.00 37.20
CA PRO A 23 -9.68 -10.57 37.14
C PRO A 23 -11.05 -10.31 37.77
N SER A 24 -11.07 -10.30 39.11
CA SER A 24 -12.30 -10.29 39.91
C SER A 24 -13.13 -9.03 39.70
N GLU A 25 -12.50 -7.86 39.61
CA GLU A 25 -13.20 -6.58 39.39
C GLU A 25 -13.85 -6.55 38.00
N LEU A 26 -13.12 -7.01 36.97
CA LEU A 26 -13.63 -7.11 35.61
C LEU A 26 -14.81 -8.08 35.52
N LEU A 27 -14.68 -9.30 36.07
CA LEU A 27 -15.76 -10.28 36.00
C LEU A 27 -17.00 -9.84 36.78
N ALA A 28 -16.83 -9.17 37.92
CA ALA A 28 -17.95 -8.62 38.68
C ALA A 28 -18.70 -7.55 37.86
N ALA A 29 -17.96 -6.64 37.20
CA ALA A 29 -18.57 -5.62 36.34
C ALA A 29 -19.31 -6.23 35.13
N ILE A 30 -18.73 -7.27 34.52
CA ILE A 30 -19.35 -8.01 33.40
C ILE A 30 -20.62 -8.74 33.85
N ALA A 31 -20.59 -9.42 34.99
CA ALA A 31 -21.72 -10.21 35.49
C ALA A 31 -22.97 -9.34 35.79
N MET A 32 -22.76 -8.07 36.15
CA MET A 32 -23.82 -7.08 36.36
C MET A 32 -24.48 -6.58 35.06
N ASP A 33 -23.86 -6.82 33.91
CA ASP A 33 -24.40 -6.41 32.60
C ASP A 33 -25.29 -7.52 32.02
N ALA A 34 -26.48 -7.14 31.53
CA ALA A 34 -27.44 -8.06 30.96
C ALA A 34 -27.01 -8.63 29.60
N ASN A 35 -26.22 -7.87 28.83
CA ASN A 35 -25.67 -8.28 27.54
C ASN A 35 -24.23 -7.77 27.36
N PRO A 36 -23.25 -8.42 28.03
CA PRO A 36 -21.88 -7.92 28.10
C PRO A 36 -21.21 -7.75 26.74
N LEU A 37 -21.51 -8.64 25.79
CA LEU A 37 -20.89 -8.58 24.45
C LEU A 37 -21.37 -7.35 23.67
N ALA A 38 -22.66 -7.04 23.72
CA ALA A 38 -23.20 -5.84 23.06
C ALA A 38 -22.64 -4.57 23.72
N SER A 39 -22.61 -4.54 25.06
CA SER A 39 -22.02 -3.44 25.82
C SER A 39 -20.53 -3.20 25.51
N LEU A 40 -19.75 -4.26 25.22
CA LEU A 40 -18.35 -4.11 24.81
C LEU A 40 -18.19 -3.37 23.47
N GLN A 41 -19.18 -3.46 22.58
CA GLN A 41 -19.14 -2.78 21.28
C GLN A 41 -19.58 -1.31 21.36
N GLU A 42 -20.28 -0.93 22.43
CA GLU A 42 -20.69 0.45 22.72
C GLU A 42 -19.57 1.16 23.49
N SER A 43 -18.99 2.24 22.93
CA SER A 43 -17.82 2.93 23.50
C SER A 43 -17.98 3.25 24.99
N ASP A 44 -19.09 3.86 25.40
CA ASP A 44 -19.28 4.31 26.78
C ASP A 44 -19.46 3.15 27.76
N ARG A 45 -20.19 2.09 27.36
CA ARG A 45 -20.40 0.92 28.22
C ARG A 45 -19.14 0.05 28.28
N GLY A 46 -18.45 -0.14 27.16
CA GLY A 46 -17.18 -0.87 27.10
C GLY A 46 -16.11 -0.25 28.00
N ASN A 47 -16.07 1.08 28.11
CA ASN A 47 -15.14 1.78 29.00
C ASN A 47 -15.29 1.39 30.48
N ALA A 48 -16.48 0.99 30.93
CA ALA A 48 -16.68 0.50 32.29
C ALA A 48 -15.93 -0.80 32.56
N PHE A 49 -15.85 -1.71 31.55
CA PHE A 49 -15.07 -2.94 31.66
C PHE A 49 -13.56 -2.67 31.71
N PHE A 50 -13.07 -1.74 30.88
CA PHE A 50 -11.66 -1.34 30.94
C PHE A 50 -11.30 -0.64 32.26
N ALA A 51 -12.20 0.17 32.80
CA ALA A 51 -12.02 0.78 34.13
C ALA A 51 -12.01 -0.27 35.25
N ALA A 52 -12.82 -1.33 35.13
CA ALA A 52 -12.80 -2.45 36.06
C ALA A 52 -11.48 -3.24 35.99
N LEU A 53 -11.00 -3.54 34.77
CA LEU A 53 -9.69 -4.15 34.58
C LEU A 53 -8.56 -3.28 35.15
N HIS A 54 -8.66 -1.95 35.04
CA HIS A 54 -7.66 -1.06 35.64
C HIS A 54 -7.63 -1.16 37.17
N ARG A 55 -8.75 -1.51 37.84
CA ARG A 55 -8.74 -1.80 39.28
C ARG A 55 -8.08 -3.14 39.62
N ASP A 56 -8.18 -4.14 38.74
CA ASP A 56 -7.42 -5.40 38.87
C ASP A 56 -5.91 -5.20 38.67
N LEU A 57 -5.52 -4.15 37.93
CA LEU A 57 -4.15 -3.82 37.51
C LEU A 57 -3.83 -2.31 37.63
N PRO A 58 -3.86 -1.71 38.84
CA PRO A 58 -3.80 -0.26 39.02
C PRO A 58 -2.46 0.37 38.61
N PHE A 59 -1.39 -0.43 38.58
CA PHE A 59 -0.04 0.02 38.22
C PHE A 59 0.20 0.18 36.71
N THR A 60 -0.65 -0.40 35.85
CA THR A 60 -0.42 -0.48 34.39
C THR A 60 -0.27 0.88 33.72
N MET A 61 -1.06 1.89 34.11
CA MET A 61 -0.93 3.25 33.58
C MET A 61 0.42 3.89 33.95
N ARG A 62 0.84 3.72 35.21
CA ARG A 62 2.12 4.26 35.71
C ARG A 62 3.31 3.58 35.02
N VAL A 63 3.26 2.26 34.84
CA VAL A 63 4.29 1.49 34.14
C VAL A 63 4.33 1.85 32.65
N GLY A 64 3.18 2.03 32.01
CA GLY A 64 3.10 2.51 30.62
C GLY A 64 3.69 3.91 30.42
N ALA A 65 3.67 4.75 31.46
CA ALA A 65 4.33 6.06 31.48
C ALA A 65 5.85 5.99 31.77
N GLY A 66 6.43 4.80 31.89
CA GLY A 66 7.87 4.59 32.04
C GLY A 66 8.36 4.37 33.46
N ALA A 67 7.46 4.24 34.44
CA ALA A 67 7.87 3.93 35.81
C ALA A 67 8.29 2.45 35.95
N PRO A 68 9.18 2.13 36.92
CA PRO A 68 9.59 0.75 37.15
C PRO A 68 8.42 -0.11 37.66
N LEU A 69 8.37 -1.34 37.18
CA LEU A 69 7.45 -2.40 37.61
C LEU A 69 8.05 -3.09 38.85
N GLN A 70 7.31 -3.13 39.95
CA GLN A 70 7.73 -3.81 41.18
C GLN A 70 7.52 -5.33 41.08
N GLU A 71 8.18 -6.10 41.94
CA GLU A 71 8.17 -7.58 41.85
C GLU A 71 6.78 -8.17 42.15
N ASP A 72 6.07 -7.62 43.12
CA ASP A 72 4.69 -7.99 43.47
C ASP A 72 3.71 -7.59 42.35
N GLU A 73 3.87 -6.41 41.77
CA GLU A 73 3.10 -5.95 40.60
C GLU A 73 3.33 -6.88 39.39
N ARG A 74 4.59 -7.29 39.16
CA ARG A 74 4.97 -8.23 38.10
C ARG A 74 4.32 -9.59 38.32
N SER A 75 4.44 -10.14 39.52
CA SER A 75 3.83 -11.43 39.89
C SER A 75 2.31 -11.41 39.70
N ARG A 76 1.64 -10.32 40.12
CA ARG A 76 0.20 -10.13 39.92
C ARG A 76 -0.16 -10.10 38.42
N TRP A 77 0.60 -9.36 37.63
CA TRP A 77 0.37 -9.24 36.18
C TRP A 77 0.52 -10.58 35.47
N VAL A 78 1.60 -11.31 35.77
CA VAL A 78 1.88 -12.65 35.24
C VAL A 78 0.76 -13.61 35.60
N SER A 79 0.28 -13.59 36.85
CA SER A 79 -0.80 -14.49 37.30
C SER A 79 -2.13 -14.23 36.60
N LEU A 80 -2.45 -12.97 36.26
CA LEU A 80 -3.62 -12.60 35.46
C LEU A 80 -3.47 -12.97 33.98
N LEU A 81 -2.28 -12.81 33.42
CA LEU A 81 -1.98 -13.28 32.06
C LEU A 81 -2.05 -14.80 31.97
N ARG A 82 -1.63 -15.52 33.02
CA ARG A 82 -1.76 -16.99 33.09
C ARG A 82 -3.23 -17.40 33.03
N TRP A 83 -4.10 -16.71 33.76
CA TRP A 83 -5.55 -16.91 33.66
C TRP A 83 -6.07 -16.64 32.24
N LEU A 84 -5.63 -15.55 31.58
CA LEU A 84 -6.00 -15.26 30.20
C LEU A 84 -5.59 -16.40 29.26
N LEU A 85 -4.36 -16.90 29.37
CA LEU A 85 -3.87 -18.01 28.54
C LEU A 85 -4.66 -19.30 28.81
N ALA A 86 -5.01 -19.58 30.07
CA ALA A 86 -5.86 -20.72 30.43
C ALA A 86 -7.26 -20.60 29.80
N GLN A 87 -7.89 -19.42 29.87
CA GLN A 87 -9.18 -19.19 29.25
C GLN A 87 -9.11 -19.27 27.72
N LEU A 88 -8.07 -18.73 27.09
CA LEU A 88 -7.91 -18.85 25.64
C LEU A 88 -7.79 -20.31 25.17
N ARG A 89 -7.18 -21.20 25.97
CA ARG A 89 -7.08 -22.64 25.68
C ARG A 89 -8.39 -23.39 25.85
N GLN A 90 -9.17 -23.03 26.87
CA GLN A 90 -10.28 -23.86 27.36
C GLN A 90 -11.66 -23.27 27.08
N TRP A 91 -11.75 -22.01 26.63
CA TRP A 91 -13.04 -21.36 26.42
C TRP A 91 -13.90 -22.15 25.44
N ASP A 92 -15.16 -22.34 25.82
CA ASP A 92 -16.19 -23.01 25.05
C ASP A 92 -17.54 -22.31 25.27
N SER A 93 -18.35 -22.20 24.22
CA SER A 93 -19.62 -21.47 24.27
C SER A 93 -20.67 -22.13 25.18
N ASN A 94 -20.61 -23.45 25.38
CA ASN A 94 -21.58 -24.15 26.24
C ASN A 94 -21.30 -23.90 27.72
N ALA A 95 -20.03 -23.71 28.08
CA ALA A 95 -19.59 -23.40 29.44
C ALA A 95 -19.70 -21.90 29.79
N ASP A 96 -19.99 -21.04 28.82
CA ASP A 96 -20.09 -19.58 28.96
C ASP A 96 -21.31 -19.01 28.19
N PRO A 97 -22.55 -19.41 28.55
CA PRO A 97 -23.75 -19.05 27.80
C PRO A 97 -24.02 -17.54 27.77
N ARG A 98 -23.63 -16.81 28.84
CA ARG A 98 -23.72 -15.34 28.91
C ARG A 98 -22.51 -14.63 28.28
N GLN A 99 -21.51 -15.38 27.81
CA GLN A 99 -20.29 -14.86 27.18
C GLN A 99 -19.47 -13.93 28.08
N GLU A 100 -19.57 -14.11 29.40
CA GLU A 100 -18.91 -13.26 30.38
C GLU A 100 -17.39 -13.45 30.32
N LYS A 101 -16.95 -14.71 30.24
CA LYS A 101 -15.53 -15.04 30.11
C LYS A 101 -15.00 -14.59 28.75
N LEU A 102 -15.78 -14.75 27.69
CA LEU A 102 -15.41 -14.25 26.36
C LEU A 102 -15.15 -12.75 26.36
N VAL A 103 -16.03 -11.96 26.98
CA VAL A 103 -15.84 -10.50 27.10
C VAL A 103 -14.61 -10.18 27.94
N ALA A 104 -14.39 -10.89 29.05
CA ALA A 104 -13.18 -10.72 29.85
C ALA A 104 -11.89 -11.03 29.04
N ILE A 105 -11.90 -12.09 28.23
CA ILE A 105 -10.80 -12.43 27.30
C ILE A 105 -10.56 -11.26 26.34
N LEU A 106 -11.60 -10.70 25.73
CA LEU A 106 -11.48 -9.62 24.74
C LEU A 106 -10.96 -8.32 25.37
N VAL A 107 -11.45 -7.95 26.56
CA VAL A 107 -11.00 -6.76 27.30
C VAL A 107 -9.54 -6.92 27.73
N MET A 108 -9.20 -8.07 28.32
CA MET A 108 -7.83 -8.42 28.68
C MET A 108 -6.93 -8.40 27.44
N ALA A 109 -7.33 -9.03 26.34
CA ALA A 109 -6.53 -9.04 25.13
C ALA A 109 -6.30 -7.62 24.60
N GLN A 110 -7.37 -6.83 24.46
CA GLN A 110 -7.28 -5.45 23.98
C GLN A 110 -6.39 -4.55 24.84
N ALA A 111 -6.43 -4.71 26.18
CA ALA A 111 -5.62 -3.91 27.10
C ALA A 111 -4.12 -4.22 27.02
N HIS A 112 -3.75 -5.43 26.58
CA HIS A 112 -2.35 -5.89 26.54
C HIS A 112 -1.81 -5.98 25.10
N ASP A 113 -2.63 -5.80 24.08
CA ASP A 113 -2.27 -6.04 22.67
C ASP A 113 -1.80 -4.77 21.93
N GLY A 114 -0.79 -4.10 22.49
CA GLY A 114 -0.11 -2.97 21.87
C GLY A 114 0.57 -3.38 20.56
N ASP A 115 0.10 -2.86 19.43
CA ASP A 115 0.60 -3.21 18.08
C ASP A 115 0.73 -4.73 17.82
N GLY A 116 -0.18 -5.56 18.34
CA GLY A 116 -0.12 -7.01 18.14
C GLY A 116 0.88 -7.75 19.04
N ALA A 117 1.44 -7.10 20.06
CA ALA A 117 2.46 -7.68 20.94
C ALA A 117 1.97 -8.91 21.70
N LEU A 118 0.76 -8.86 22.27
CA LEU A 118 0.17 -9.99 22.99
C LEU A 118 0.16 -11.24 22.12
N TRP A 119 -0.43 -11.15 20.94
CA TRP A 119 -0.57 -12.31 20.07
C TRP A 119 0.76 -12.83 19.52
N ARG A 120 1.82 -11.99 19.47
CA ARG A 120 3.20 -12.43 19.15
C ARG A 120 3.80 -13.33 20.21
N ALA A 121 3.46 -13.10 21.47
CA ALA A 121 4.02 -13.84 22.59
C ALA A 121 3.17 -15.04 23.03
N VAL A 122 1.88 -15.05 22.69
CA VAL A 122 0.97 -16.16 23.03
C VAL A 122 1.50 -17.50 22.46
N PRO A 123 1.61 -18.56 23.29
CA PRO A 123 2.06 -19.89 22.87
C PRO A 123 1.21 -20.53 21.77
N ALA A 124 1.84 -21.34 20.92
CA ALA A 124 1.21 -21.95 19.76
C ALA A 124 0.01 -22.86 20.10
N ASP A 125 0.03 -23.52 21.25
CA ASP A 125 -1.04 -24.41 21.72
C ASP A 125 -2.35 -23.66 22.04
N VAL A 126 -2.26 -22.37 22.39
CA VAL A 126 -3.45 -21.52 22.62
C VAL A 126 -4.31 -21.40 21.36
N PHE A 127 -3.67 -21.40 20.19
CA PHE A 127 -4.37 -21.30 18.92
C PHE A 127 -5.05 -22.61 18.48
N GLN A 128 -4.92 -23.69 19.25
CA GLN A 128 -5.61 -24.96 18.97
C GLN A 128 -7.06 -24.98 19.47
N ASN A 129 -7.52 -23.94 20.17
CA ASN A 129 -8.91 -23.84 20.62
C ASN A 129 -9.88 -23.64 19.43
N ALA A 130 -10.43 -24.75 18.95
CA ALA A 130 -11.35 -24.78 17.82
C ALA A 130 -12.70 -24.09 18.10
N ALA A 131 -13.17 -24.10 19.36
CA ALA A 131 -14.43 -23.49 19.77
C ALA A 131 -14.32 -21.95 19.72
N LEU A 132 -13.23 -21.41 20.27
CA LEU A 132 -12.95 -19.97 20.19
C LEU A 132 -12.73 -19.52 18.74
N ALA A 133 -11.97 -20.29 17.95
CA ALA A 133 -11.78 -20.01 16.53
C ALA A 133 -13.12 -19.98 15.76
N ALA A 134 -14.00 -20.95 15.99
CA ALA A 134 -15.33 -20.98 15.37
C ALA A 134 -16.19 -19.77 15.80
N ARG A 135 -16.11 -19.36 17.06
CA ARG A 135 -16.84 -18.18 17.56
C ARG A 135 -16.35 -16.90 16.90
N PHE A 136 -15.04 -16.71 16.81
CA PHE A 136 -14.46 -15.56 16.12
C PHE A 136 -14.74 -15.56 14.61
N GLU A 137 -14.71 -16.72 13.95
CA GLU A 137 -15.12 -16.86 12.54
C GLU A 137 -16.55 -16.36 12.34
N ALA A 138 -17.47 -16.76 13.22
CA ALA A 138 -18.87 -16.32 13.18
C ALA A 138 -19.00 -14.80 13.36
N PHE A 139 -18.21 -14.17 14.24
CA PHE A 139 -18.24 -12.71 14.38
C PHE A 139 -17.71 -11.99 13.15
N VAL A 140 -16.53 -12.38 12.66
CA VAL A 140 -15.90 -11.75 11.50
C VAL A 140 -16.79 -11.85 10.26
N SER A 141 -17.46 -13.00 10.09
CA SER A 141 -18.40 -13.24 8.98
C SER A 141 -19.61 -12.30 8.98
N ASN A 142 -19.94 -11.69 10.12
CA ASN A 142 -21.07 -10.80 10.31
C ASN A 142 -20.66 -9.33 10.47
N PHE A 143 -19.40 -8.98 10.21
CA PHE A 143 -18.99 -7.58 10.25
C PHE A 143 -19.72 -6.78 9.17
N THR A 144 -20.40 -5.74 9.62
CA THR A 144 -21.06 -4.74 8.78
C THR A 144 -20.70 -3.36 9.30
N MET A 145 -20.64 -2.38 8.39
CA MET A 145 -20.46 -0.98 8.73
C MET A 145 -21.64 -0.17 8.22
N THR A 146 -22.13 0.71 9.08
CA THR A 146 -23.17 1.69 8.78
C THR A 146 -22.64 3.07 9.09
N PHE A 147 -22.84 4.01 8.18
CA PHE A 147 -22.49 5.41 8.39
C PHE A 147 -23.71 6.15 8.92
N GLY A 148 -23.52 6.91 10.00
CA GLY A 148 -24.52 7.79 10.57
C GLY A 148 -23.95 9.21 10.68
N ALA A 149 -24.83 10.20 10.58
CA ALA A 149 -24.47 11.60 10.73
C ALA A 149 -23.90 11.89 12.13
N ARG A 150 -22.95 12.81 12.22
CA ARG A 150 -22.42 13.24 13.53
C ARG A 150 -23.41 14.16 14.24
N GLY A 151 -23.79 13.79 15.47
CA GLY A 151 -24.53 14.66 16.40
C GLY A 151 -26.05 14.61 16.25
N ILE A 152 -26.73 15.60 16.85
CA ILE A 152 -28.21 15.70 16.95
C ILE A 152 -28.80 16.64 15.88
N GLY A 153 -27.94 17.29 15.08
CA GLY A 153 -28.34 18.25 14.04
C GLY A 153 -28.56 17.63 12.66
N PRO A 154 -28.97 18.44 11.67
CA PRO A 154 -29.04 17.98 10.28
C PRO A 154 -27.63 17.60 9.80
N GLU A 155 -27.54 16.45 9.15
CA GLU A 155 -26.29 15.92 8.59
C GLU A 155 -25.63 16.96 7.64
N PRO A 156 -24.35 17.29 7.86
CA PRO A 156 -23.61 18.16 6.96
C PRO A 156 -23.59 17.59 5.54
N ILE A 157 -23.81 18.45 4.53
CA ILE A 157 -23.89 18.04 3.12
C ILE A 157 -22.65 17.26 2.68
N TRP A 158 -21.45 17.69 3.09
CA TRP A 158 -20.20 17.04 2.71
C TRP A 158 -20.03 15.63 3.31
N GLU A 159 -20.61 15.33 4.50
CA GLU A 159 -20.58 13.99 5.10
C GLU A 159 -21.44 13.04 4.27
N ARG A 160 -22.65 13.50 3.90
CA ARG A 160 -23.55 12.77 3.01
C ARG A 160 -22.91 12.50 1.65
N GLU A 161 -22.34 13.53 1.02
CA GLU A 161 -21.67 13.40 -0.27
C GLU A 161 -20.49 12.42 -0.22
N ALA A 162 -19.73 12.39 0.87
CA ALA A 162 -18.64 11.44 1.05
C ALA A 162 -19.15 9.99 1.16
N VAL A 163 -20.23 9.75 1.91
CA VAL A 163 -20.86 8.43 2.04
C VAL A 163 -21.47 8.00 0.70
N ASP A 164 -22.24 8.87 0.04
CA ASP A 164 -22.86 8.60 -1.25
C ASP A 164 -21.79 8.28 -2.31
N ARG A 165 -20.67 9.02 -2.31
CA ARG A 165 -19.54 8.74 -3.20
C ARG A 165 -18.92 7.37 -2.92
N LEU A 166 -18.71 7.01 -1.67
CA LEU A 166 -18.16 5.70 -1.30
C LEU A 166 -19.08 4.57 -1.77
N LEU A 167 -20.37 4.65 -1.45
CA LEU A 167 -21.36 3.65 -1.84
C LEU A 167 -21.51 3.53 -3.36
N ALA A 168 -21.45 4.65 -4.10
CA ALA A 168 -21.52 4.65 -5.56
C ALA A 168 -20.30 3.96 -6.19
N VAL A 169 -19.10 4.21 -5.65
CA VAL A 169 -17.85 3.60 -6.11
C VAL A 169 -17.79 2.11 -5.78
N GLU A 170 -18.23 1.73 -4.57
CA GLU A 170 -18.40 0.32 -4.15
C GLU A 170 -19.37 -0.43 -5.06
N GLY A 171 -20.56 0.13 -5.28
CA GLY A 171 -21.62 -0.50 -6.09
C GLY A 171 -21.22 -0.71 -7.54
N LYS A 172 -20.36 0.16 -8.09
CA LYS A 172 -19.82 0.05 -9.45
C LYS A 172 -18.53 -0.79 -9.54
N CYS A 173 -17.98 -1.21 -8.40
CA CYS A 173 -16.62 -1.78 -8.33
C CYS A 173 -15.59 -0.87 -9.03
N ASP A 174 -15.69 0.45 -8.82
CA ASP A 174 -14.81 1.43 -9.44
C ASP A 174 -13.48 1.50 -8.68
N TRP A 175 -12.62 0.53 -8.97
CA TRP A 175 -11.31 0.37 -8.35
C TRP A 175 -10.39 1.59 -8.49
N ALA A 176 -10.57 2.38 -9.56
CA ALA A 176 -9.76 3.57 -9.82
C ALA A 176 -10.04 4.69 -8.80
N ASN A 177 -11.30 4.83 -8.37
CA ASN A 177 -11.73 5.88 -7.45
C ASN A 177 -11.88 5.41 -5.99
N MET A 178 -11.82 4.09 -5.74
CA MET A 178 -12.00 3.47 -4.42
C MET A 178 -11.07 4.07 -3.35
N GLY A 179 -9.79 4.23 -3.70
CA GLY A 179 -8.78 4.76 -2.77
C GLY A 179 -9.03 6.20 -2.36
N ASP A 180 -9.55 7.04 -3.27
CA ASP A 180 -9.85 8.45 -2.99
C ASP A 180 -11.20 8.62 -2.28
N ALA A 181 -12.19 7.78 -2.61
CA ALA A 181 -13.47 7.75 -1.91
C ALA A 181 -13.32 7.30 -0.44
N TRP A 182 -12.33 6.46 -0.13
CA TRP A 182 -12.03 6.01 1.22
C TRP A 182 -11.34 7.06 2.12
N ARG A 183 -10.54 7.97 1.53
CA ARG A 183 -9.69 8.91 2.30
C ARG A 183 -10.41 9.66 3.43
N PRO A 184 -11.63 10.20 3.24
CA PRO A 184 -12.34 10.91 4.31
C PRO A 184 -12.58 10.09 5.58
N PHE A 185 -12.59 8.75 5.47
CA PHE A 185 -12.93 7.83 6.56
C PHE A 185 -11.72 7.18 7.23
N GLN A 186 -10.52 7.30 6.65
CA GLN A 186 -9.32 6.55 7.05
C GLN A 186 -8.97 6.71 8.54
N ASP A 187 -9.15 7.91 9.08
CA ASP A 187 -8.83 8.26 10.46
C ASP A 187 -10.04 8.28 11.39
N LEU A 188 -11.24 7.99 10.86
CA LEU A 188 -12.49 8.04 11.62
C LEU A 188 -12.94 6.67 12.11
N ILE A 189 -12.49 5.62 11.43
CA ILE A 189 -12.91 4.25 11.73
C ILE A 189 -11.91 3.63 12.71
N HIS A 190 -12.41 3.26 13.88
CA HIS A 190 -11.67 2.54 14.91
C HIS A 190 -12.36 1.20 15.16
N PRO A 191 -11.68 0.07 14.88
CA PRO A 191 -12.25 -1.24 15.18
C PRO A 191 -12.43 -1.41 16.69
N SER A 192 -13.56 -1.97 17.10
CA SER A 192 -13.83 -2.36 18.49
C SER A 192 -12.86 -3.43 18.99
N ALA A 193 -12.85 -3.66 20.31
CA ALA A 193 -12.08 -4.75 20.92
C ALA A 193 -12.45 -6.11 20.30
N LEU A 194 -13.75 -6.38 20.12
CA LEU A 194 -14.21 -7.61 19.48
C LEU A 194 -13.64 -7.76 18.06
N GLN A 195 -13.75 -6.71 17.24
CA GLN A 195 -13.28 -6.75 15.85
C GLN A 195 -11.77 -6.96 15.77
N THR A 196 -11.02 -6.20 16.57
CA THR A 196 -9.54 -6.24 16.59
C THR A 196 -9.04 -7.62 17.01
N GLN A 197 -9.55 -8.13 18.13
CA GLN A 197 -9.03 -9.36 18.73
C GLN A 197 -9.47 -10.60 17.96
N ALA A 198 -10.71 -10.63 17.43
CA ALA A 198 -11.17 -11.75 16.60
C ALA A 198 -10.33 -11.90 15.32
N VAL A 199 -10.05 -10.80 14.62
CA VAL A 199 -9.22 -10.82 13.39
C VAL A 199 -7.78 -11.22 13.69
N ARG A 200 -7.16 -10.67 14.75
CA ARG A 200 -5.77 -11.00 15.13
C ARG A 200 -5.60 -12.44 15.60
N PHE A 201 -6.57 -12.96 16.34
CA PHE A 201 -6.56 -14.37 16.75
C PHE A 201 -6.64 -15.27 15.51
N LEU A 202 -7.64 -15.07 14.65
CA LEU A 202 -7.83 -15.91 13.48
C LEU A 202 -6.67 -15.84 12.50
N SER A 203 -6.05 -14.67 12.31
CA SER A 203 -4.91 -14.55 11.40
C SER A 203 -3.72 -15.42 11.79
N ARG A 204 -3.60 -15.78 13.07
CA ARG A 204 -2.54 -16.64 13.60
C ARG A 204 -2.98 -18.08 13.77
N ALA A 205 -4.22 -18.29 14.24
CA ALA A 205 -4.73 -19.62 14.51
C ALA A 205 -5.03 -20.39 13.23
N ASP A 206 -5.73 -19.75 12.30
CA ASP A 206 -6.22 -20.38 11.08
C ASP A 206 -6.54 -19.29 10.04
N LEU A 207 -5.53 -18.94 9.25
CA LEU A 207 -5.67 -17.96 8.17
C LEU A 207 -6.74 -18.39 7.16
N ALA A 208 -6.93 -19.70 6.93
CA ALA A 208 -7.94 -20.19 6.00
C ALA A 208 -9.36 -19.94 6.54
N ARG A 209 -9.59 -20.07 7.85
CA ARG A 209 -10.84 -19.63 8.47
C ARG A 209 -11.04 -18.12 8.37
N LEU A 210 -10.01 -17.32 8.61
CA LEU A 210 -10.13 -15.86 8.42
C LEU A 210 -10.50 -15.52 6.97
N ALA A 211 -9.84 -16.14 6.00
CA ALA A 211 -10.12 -15.99 4.57
C ALA A 211 -11.57 -16.35 4.23
N LYS A 212 -12.07 -17.48 4.78
CA LYS A 212 -13.46 -17.91 4.64
C LYS A 212 -14.44 -16.93 5.28
N ALA A 213 -14.13 -16.39 6.46
CA ALA A 213 -14.99 -15.44 7.15
C ALA A 213 -15.19 -14.15 6.35
N VAL A 214 -14.15 -13.68 5.65
CA VAL A 214 -14.21 -12.44 4.87
C VAL A 214 -14.64 -12.63 3.40
N VAL A 215 -14.92 -13.86 2.97
CA VAL A 215 -15.21 -14.16 1.55
C VAL A 215 -16.43 -13.40 1.03
N ASN A 216 -17.42 -13.16 1.90
CA ASN A 216 -18.68 -12.49 1.55
C ASN A 216 -18.69 -10.99 1.87
N VAL A 217 -17.55 -10.39 2.24
CA VAL A 217 -17.48 -8.95 2.50
C VAL A 217 -17.77 -8.18 1.21
N LYS A 218 -18.76 -7.29 1.26
CA LYS A 218 -19.18 -6.43 0.13
C LYS A 218 -18.91 -4.94 0.35
N GLN A 219 -18.47 -4.57 1.55
CA GLN A 219 -18.21 -3.19 1.94
C GLN A 219 -16.70 -2.98 2.01
N VAL A 220 -16.18 -2.01 1.27
CA VAL A 220 -14.77 -1.62 1.33
C VAL A 220 -14.41 -1.12 2.72
N ALA A 221 -15.36 -0.50 3.44
CA ALA A 221 -15.12 -0.03 4.80
C ALA A 221 -14.77 -1.18 5.77
N VAL A 222 -15.49 -2.30 5.67
CA VAL A 222 -15.20 -3.52 6.44
C VAL A 222 -13.87 -4.12 6.00
N ALA A 223 -13.60 -4.19 4.69
CA ALA A 223 -12.34 -4.71 4.17
C ALA A 223 -11.12 -3.86 4.61
N MET A 224 -11.24 -2.53 4.60
CA MET A 224 -10.21 -1.60 5.09
C MET A 224 -10.00 -1.75 6.59
N MET A 225 -11.08 -1.88 7.38
CA MET A 225 -10.98 -2.14 8.82
C MET A 225 -10.21 -3.44 9.12
N VAL A 226 -10.56 -4.54 8.44
CA VAL A 226 -9.84 -5.82 8.58
C VAL A 226 -8.36 -5.66 8.21
N ALA A 227 -8.08 -4.99 7.08
CA ALA A 227 -6.70 -4.73 6.66
C ALA A 227 -5.92 -3.89 7.67
N GLN A 228 -6.54 -2.88 8.30
CA GLN A 228 -5.91 -2.02 9.31
C GLN A 228 -5.58 -2.75 10.62
N ILE A 229 -6.34 -3.78 10.98
CA ILE A 229 -6.11 -4.57 12.21
C ILE A 229 -4.84 -5.42 12.11
N LEU A 230 -4.55 -5.93 10.91
CA LEU A 230 -3.45 -6.84 10.63
C LEU A 230 -2.11 -6.12 10.42
N ASP A 231 -1.02 -6.77 10.82
CA ASP A 231 0.33 -6.38 10.39
C ASP A 231 0.52 -6.64 8.88
N THR A 232 1.57 -6.06 8.29
CA THR A 232 1.81 -6.14 6.84
C THR A 232 1.91 -7.59 6.35
N HIS A 233 2.54 -8.48 7.12
CA HIS A 233 2.73 -9.87 6.74
C HIS A 233 1.39 -10.62 6.66
N HIS A 234 0.61 -10.62 7.75
CA HIS A 234 -0.67 -11.31 7.80
C HIS A 234 -1.71 -10.68 6.86
N ARG A 235 -1.63 -9.35 6.65
CA ARG A 235 -2.49 -8.64 5.70
C ARG A 235 -2.27 -9.13 4.27
N LEU A 236 -1.03 -9.29 3.83
CA LEU A 236 -0.73 -9.77 2.48
C LEU A 236 -1.02 -11.27 2.31
N LEU A 237 -0.81 -12.06 3.36
CA LEU A 237 -1.24 -13.46 3.39
C LEU A 237 -2.78 -13.58 3.24
N LEU A 238 -3.55 -12.75 3.95
CA LEU A 238 -5.00 -12.72 3.82
C LEU A 238 -5.44 -12.29 2.42
N ALA A 239 -4.79 -11.27 1.83
CA ALA A 239 -5.07 -10.85 0.47
C ALA A 239 -4.93 -12.01 -0.52
N LEU A 240 -3.85 -12.79 -0.41
CA LEU A 240 -3.60 -13.95 -1.26
C LEU A 240 -4.65 -15.05 -1.05
N ALA A 241 -5.07 -15.30 0.19
CA ALA A 241 -5.97 -16.39 0.56
C ALA A 241 -7.48 -16.11 0.38
N SER A 242 -7.93 -14.86 0.55
CA SER A 242 -9.37 -14.53 0.69
C SER A 242 -10.21 -14.79 -0.57
N GLY A 243 -9.64 -14.60 -1.76
CA GLY A 243 -10.41 -14.59 -3.02
C GLY A 243 -11.46 -13.48 -3.11
N ASN A 244 -11.46 -12.53 -2.16
CA ASN A 244 -12.40 -11.42 -2.13
C ASN A 244 -11.73 -10.14 -2.64
N HIS A 245 -12.34 -9.52 -3.66
CA HIS A 245 -11.73 -8.41 -4.37
C HIS A 245 -11.57 -7.15 -3.51
N PHE A 246 -12.49 -6.90 -2.56
CA PHE A 246 -12.40 -5.78 -1.62
C PHE A 246 -11.27 -6.01 -0.62
N ILE A 247 -11.16 -7.23 -0.07
CA ILE A 247 -10.07 -7.59 0.85
C ILE A 247 -8.72 -7.46 0.15
N GLU A 248 -8.58 -7.97 -1.07
CA GLU A 248 -7.36 -7.85 -1.87
C GLU A 248 -6.94 -6.39 -2.07
N PHE A 249 -7.86 -5.53 -2.49
CA PHE A 249 -7.59 -4.10 -2.70
C PHE A 249 -7.25 -3.39 -1.39
N SER A 250 -8.06 -3.58 -0.35
CA SER A 250 -7.84 -2.96 0.96
C SER A 250 -6.52 -3.38 1.58
N CYS A 251 -6.14 -4.65 1.46
CA CYS A 251 -4.86 -5.15 1.95
C CYS A 251 -3.67 -4.51 1.22
N ALA A 252 -3.74 -4.36 -0.11
CA ALA A 252 -2.71 -3.66 -0.88
C ALA A 252 -2.66 -2.16 -0.53
N TYR A 253 -3.83 -1.51 -0.47
CA TYR A 253 -3.94 -0.08 -0.19
C TYR A 253 -3.41 0.28 1.19
N VAL A 254 -3.79 -0.45 2.24
CA VAL A 254 -3.35 -0.19 3.62
C VAL A 254 -1.87 -0.53 3.81
N THR A 255 -1.31 -1.50 3.08
CA THR A 255 0.14 -1.75 3.08
C THR A 255 0.93 -0.55 2.57
N LEU A 256 0.40 0.17 1.57
CA LEU A 256 1.09 1.30 0.96
C LEU A 256 0.72 2.67 1.56
N ASN A 257 -0.46 2.81 2.17
CA ASN A 257 -1.01 4.05 2.74
C ASN A 257 -1.25 3.96 4.26
N GLY A 258 -0.66 3.00 4.98
CA GLY A 258 -0.95 2.77 6.40
C GLY A 258 -0.79 4.02 7.27
N ARG A 259 -1.34 4.00 8.50
CA ARG A 259 -1.34 5.15 9.45
C ARG A 259 0.06 5.63 9.87
N ARG A 260 1.12 4.91 9.53
CA ARG A 260 2.52 5.28 9.78
C ARG A 260 3.11 5.90 8.52
N LEU A 261 4.28 6.55 8.66
CA LEU A 261 5.07 7.05 7.52
C LEU A 261 5.04 6.05 6.36
N ARG A 262 4.72 6.54 5.16
CA ARG A 262 4.58 5.68 3.97
C ARG A 262 5.86 4.86 3.80
N PRO A 263 5.75 3.54 3.59
CA PRO A 263 6.93 2.71 3.45
C PRO A 263 7.70 3.11 2.20
N THR A 264 9.02 3.19 2.33
CA THR A 264 9.95 3.32 1.20
C THR A 264 10.42 1.96 0.68
N SER A 265 10.24 0.89 1.46
CA SER A 265 10.58 -0.49 1.11
C SER A 265 9.67 -1.50 1.82
N LEU A 266 9.50 -2.68 1.21
CA LEU A 266 8.78 -3.85 1.74
C LEU A 266 9.74 -5.03 1.99
N SER A 267 11.01 -4.80 2.35
CA SER A 267 12.09 -5.81 2.28
C SER A 267 11.81 -7.19 2.93
N GLY A 268 10.86 -7.34 3.85
CA GLY A 268 10.40 -8.63 4.38
C GLY A 268 9.21 -9.26 3.63
N GLU A 269 8.33 -8.45 3.07
CA GLU A 269 7.04 -8.86 2.49
C GLU A 269 6.93 -8.64 0.98
N ALA A 270 7.99 -8.15 0.34
CA ALA A 270 8.04 -7.85 -1.09
C ALA A 270 7.56 -9.03 -1.95
N SER A 271 8.00 -10.26 -1.64
CA SER A 271 7.57 -11.47 -2.35
C SER A 271 6.05 -11.72 -2.27
N LEU A 272 5.44 -11.47 -1.11
CA LEU A 272 3.99 -11.61 -0.94
C LEU A 272 3.24 -10.55 -1.76
N PHE A 273 3.77 -9.32 -1.77
CA PHE A 273 3.18 -8.23 -2.56
C PHE A 273 3.31 -8.48 -4.07
N THR A 274 4.47 -8.94 -4.56
CA THR A 274 4.66 -9.37 -5.95
C THR A 274 3.67 -10.45 -6.36
N ARG A 275 3.47 -11.47 -5.51
CA ARG A 275 2.49 -12.53 -5.75
C ARG A 275 1.05 -12.01 -5.81
N LEU A 276 0.71 -11.03 -4.97
CA LEU A 276 -0.61 -10.40 -5.00
C LEU A 276 -0.80 -9.65 -6.33
N LEU A 277 0.17 -8.85 -6.76
CA LEU A 277 0.09 -8.15 -8.05
C LEU A 277 -0.03 -9.14 -9.22
N ALA A 278 0.77 -10.21 -9.23
CA ALA A 278 0.69 -11.25 -10.25
C ALA A 278 -0.68 -11.97 -10.26
N LYS A 279 -1.31 -12.14 -9.09
CA LYS A 279 -2.68 -12.68 -8.97
C LYS A 279 -3.73 -11.78 -9.62
N ILE A 280 -3.57 -10.46 -9.50
CA ILE A 280 -4.55 -9.48 -10.02
C ILE A 280 -4.33 -9.16 -11.50
N ALA A 281 -3.09 -9.20 -12.00
CA ALA A 281 -2.74 -8.80 -13.37
C ALA A 281 -3.60 -9.43 -14.49
N PRO A 282 -4.05 -10.71 -14.40
CA PRO A 282 -4.98 -11.29 -15.38
C PRO A 282 -6.38 -10.64 -15.45
N ASP A 283 -6.86 -10.01 -14.38
CA ASP A 283 -8.12 -9.28 -14.38
C ASP A 283 -7.89 -7.85 -14.88
N ALA A 284 -8.14 -7.64 -16.19
CA ALA A 284 -7.86 -6.37 -16.85
C ALA A 284 -8.61 -5.17 -16.24
N MET A 285 -9.84 -5.36 -15.74
CA MET A 285 -10.62 -4.26 -15.15
C MET A 285 -10.02 -3.87 -13.79
N ARG A 286 -9.79 -4.85 -12.92
CA ARG A 286 -9.23 -4.63 -11.59
C ARG A 286 -7.81 -4.09 -11.68
N TRP A 287 -6.97 -4.73 -12.50
CA TRP A 287 -5.59 -4.30 -12.71
C TRP A 287 -5.51 -2.86 -13.19
N ARG A 288 -6.33 -2.46 -14.18
CA ARG A 288 -6.36 -1.08 -14.66
C ARG A 288 -6.72 -0.10 -13.54
N GLY A 289 -7.73 -0.40 -12.74
CA GLY A 289 -8.09 0.47 -11.62
C GLY A 289 -7.01 0.55 -10.54
N TRP A 290 -6.34 -0.57 -10.23
CA TRP A 290 -5.18 -0.56 -9.32
C TRP A 290 -4.04 0.28 -9.88
N MET A 291 -3.74 0.19 -11.17
CA MET A 291 -2.73 1.03 -11.81
C MET A 291 -3.13 2.51 -11.79
N THR A 292 -4.41 2.85 -11.97
CA THR A 292 -4.87 4.24 -11.79
C THR A 292 -4.62 4.75 -10.36
N VAL A 293 -4.84 3.93 -9.33
CA VAL A 293 -4.57 4.32 -7.94
C VAL A 293 -3.06 4.43 -7.68
N PHE A 294 -2.30 3.40 -8.03
CA PHE A 294 -0.93 3.24 -7.54
C PHE A 294 0.18 3.70 -8.51
N ASN A 295 -0.11 3.78 -9.81
CA ASN A 295 0.88 4.01 -10.85
C ASN A 295 0.78 5.39 -11.51
N THR A 296 -0.38 6.06 -11.41
CA THR A 296 -0.56 7.41 -12.00
C THR A 296 0.47 8.41 -11.49
N TYR A 297 0.76 8.40 -10.19
CA TYR A 297 1.78 9.23 -9.57
C TYR A 297 2.78 8.35 -8.80
N PRO A 298 3.82 7.83 -9.47
CA PRO A 298 4.75 6.84 -8.91
C PRO A 298 5.36 7.24 -7.56
N VAL A 299 5.65 8.52 -7.37
CA VAL A 299 6.20 9.10 -6.13
C VAL A 299 5.34 8.84 -4.89
N ARG A 300 4.03 8.60 -5.05
CA ARG A 300 3.13 8.34 -3.91
C ARG A 300 3.39 6.98 -3.25
N TYR A 301 3.98 6.04 -3.99
CA TYR A 301 4.12 4.62 -3.60
C TYR A 301 5.51 4.04 -3.90
N PRO A 302 6.60 4.60 -3.35
CA PRO A 302 7.96 4.18 -3.67
C PRO A 302 8.20 2.67 -3.44
N ALA A 303 7.68 2.12 -2.34
CA ALA A 303 7.87 0.71 -1.98
C ALA A 303 7.18 -0.29 -2.93
N LEU A 304 6.24 0.16 -3.76
CA LEU A 304 5.53 -0.69 -4.72
C LEU A 304 6.41 -1.08 -5.91
N HIS A 305 7.23 -0.15 -6.39
CA HIS A 305 7.83 -0.23 -7.74
C HIS A 305 8.70 -1.46 -7.97
N PRO A 306 9.56 -1.91 -7.04
CA PRO A 306 10.29 -3.16 -7.22
C PRO A 306 9.35 -4.36 -7.43
N CYS A 307 8.31 -4.48 -6.60
CA CYS A 307 7.35 -5.58 -6.65
C CYS A 307 6.50 -5.55 -7.93
N LEU A 308 6.11 -4.34 -8.37
CA LEU A 308 5.38 -4.12 -9.61
C LEU A 308 6.19 -4.54 -10.83
N GLY A 309 7.47 -4.20 -10.87
CA GLY A 309 8.38 -4.62 -11.94
C GLY A 309 8.51 -6.13 -12.04
N GLU A 310 8.68 -6.81 -10.90
CA GLU A 310 8.73 -8.27 -10.87
C GLU A 310 7.42 -8.92 -11.32
N ALA A 311 6.26 -8.38 -10.90
CA ALA A 311 4.96 -8.90 -11.31
C ALA A 311 4.71 -8.73 -12.82
N LEU A 312 5.12 -7.59 -13.39
CA LEU A 312 5.01 -7.30 -14.82
C LEU A 312 5.80 -8.29 -15.70
N ALA A 313 6.86 -8.91 -15.18
CA ALA A 313 7.73 -9.81 -15.94
C ALA A 313 7.01 -11.05 -16.50
N SER A 314 5.87 -11.41 -15.93
CA SER A 314 5.02 -12.52 -16.36
C SER A 314 3.56 -12.11 -16.59
N ALA A 315 3.29 -10.80 -16.63
CA ALA A 315 1.95 -10.28 -16.77
C ALA A 315 1.43 -10.42 -18.21
N PRO A 316 0.10 -10.54 -18.42
CA PRO A 316 -0.48 -10.53 -19.76
C PRO A 316 -0.30 -9.17 -20.45
N GLU A 317 -0.36 -9.14 -21.78
CA GLU A 317 -0.16 -7.92 -22.56
C GLU A 317 -1.11 -6.79 -22.14
N THR A 318 -2.36 -7.10 -21.80
CA THR A 318 -3.35 -6.13 -21.33
C THR A 318 -2.93 -5.44 -20.03
N ALA A 319 -2.18 -6.14 -19.16
CA ALA A 319 -1.67 -5.58 -17.92
C ALA A 319 -0.46 -4.67 -18.17
N ILE A 320 0.40 -5.01 -19.13
CA ILE A 320 1.50 -4.15 -19.59
C ILE A 320 0.94 -2.88 -20.22
N ASP A 321 -0.06 -2.99 -21.09
CA ASP A 321 -0.75 -1.83 -21.68
C ASP A 321 -1.34 -0.93 -20.58
N ALA A 322 -1.98 -1.50 -19.56
CA ALA A 322 -2.54 -0.72 -18.45
C ALA A 322 -1.47 -0.05 -17.59
N TYR A 323 -0.36 -0.74 -17.29
CA TYR A 323 0.78 -0.15 -16.57
C TYR A 323 1.35 1.04 -17.36
N VAL A 324 1.69 0.82 -18.63
CA VAL A 324 2.28 1.86 -19.46
C VAL A 324 1.33 3.04 -19.60
N ASN A 325 0.02 2.84 -19.78
CA ASN A 325 -0.92 3.92 -20.08
C ASN A 325 -1.39 4.73 -18.86
N THR A 326 -1.20 4.23 -17.64
CA THR A 326 -1.68 4.90 -16.42
C THR A 326 -0.68 5.89 -15.85
N ILE A 327 0.62 5.74 -16.13
CA ILE A 327 1.66 6.68 -15.67
C ILE A 327 1.32 8.09 -16.16
N HIS A 328 1.21 9.08 -15.28
CA HIS A 328 1.09 10.47 -15.72
C HIS A 328 2.43 10.92 -16.32
N LEU A 329 2.42 11.41 -17.56
CA LEU A 329 3.62 11.91 -18.22
C LEU A 329 3.72 13.42 -18.05
N PHE A 330 4.89 13.90 -17.63
CA PHE A 330 5.15 15.32 -17.48
C PHE A 330 6.55 15.69 -18.00
N PRO A 331 6.75 16.85 -18.66
CA PRO A 331 8.08 17.28 -19.06
C PRO A 331 8.89 17.74 -17.85
N HIS A 332 9.94 16.99 -17.51
CA HIS A 332 10.79 17.27 -16.35
C HIS A 332 12.07 18.00 -16.76
N PRO A 333 12.32 19.24 -16.29
CA PRO A 333 13.59 19.92 -16.52
C PRO A 333 14.78 19.08 -16.04
N VAL A 334 15.90 19.14 -16.76
CA VAL A 334 17.13 18.41 -16.38
C VAL A 334 17.73 18.93 -15.06
N SER A 335 17.48 20.19 -14.71
CA SER A 335 18.00 20.84 -13.51
C SER A 335 17.40 20.35 -12.19
N GLN A 336 16.31 19.58 -12.23
CA GLN A 336 15.59 19.13 -11.03
C GLN A 336 15.67 17.60 -10.89
N ALA A 337 15.87 17.12 -9.66
CA ALA A 337 15.68 15.71 -9.38
C ALA A 337 14.19 15.36 -9.48
N ASP A 338 13.86 14.21 -10.07
CA ASP A 338 12.48 13.74 -10.13
C ASP A 338 12.35 12.31 -9.58
N GLU A 339 11.67 12.19 -8.44
CA GLU A 339 11.45 10.92 -7.77
C GLU A 339 10.46 10.02 -8.51
N GLY A 340 9.54 10.59 -9.29
CA GLY A 340 8.59 9.82 -10.10
C GLY A 340 9.31 8.98 -11.17
N ARG A 341 10.18 9.62 -11.95
CA ARG A 341 11.07 9.01 -12.95
C ARG A 341 11.95 7.93 -12.34
N ARG A 342 12.55 8.19 -11.17
CA ARG A 342 13.38 7.20 -10.46
C ARG A 342 12.57 5.98 -10.03
N ASN A 343 11.37 6.19 -9.51
CA ASN A 343 10.47 5.11 -9.11
C ASN A 343 10.06 4.24 -10.31
N VAL A 344 9.72 4.84 -11.46
CA VAL A 344 9.44 4.11 -12.70
C VAL A 344 10.68 3.33 -13.16
N ALA A 345 11.86 3.93 -13.13
CA ALA A 345 13.11 3.24 -13.48
C ALA A 345 13.41 2.06 -12.53
N VAL A 346 13.11 2.17 -11.23
CA VAL A 346 13.23 1.05 -10.28
C VAL A 346 12.31 -0.10 -10.67
N CYS A 347 11.05 0.19 -11.02
CA CYS A 347 10.11 -0.81 -11.54
C CYS A 347 10.66 -1.48 -12.80
N LEU A 348 11.07 -0.69 -13.79
CA LEU A 348 11.53 -1.19 -15.07
C LEU A 348 12.87 -1.95 -14.99
N ARG A 349 13.73 -1.62 -14.03
CA ARG A 349 14.97 -2.38 -13.73
C ARG A 349 14.65 -3.75 -13.15
N ALA A 350 13.70 -3.83 -12.21
CA ALA A 350 13.24 -5.10 -11.66
C ALA A 350 12.57 -5.97 -12.74
N PHE A 351 11.72 -5.36 -13.57
CA PHE A 351 11.11 -5.99 -14.75
C PHE A 351 12.17 -6.54 -15.71
N ARG A 352 13.13 -5.71 -16.14
CA ARG A 352 14.19 -6.11 -17.08
C ARG A 352 14.98 -7.32 -16.58
N THR A 353 15.23 -7.38 -15.27
CA THR A 353 16.01 -8.46 -14.64
C THR A 353 15.27 -9.80 -14.66
N ARG A 354 13.93 -9.79 -14.63
CA ARG A 354 13.11 -11.01 -14.53
C ARG A 354 12.42 -11.43 -15.83
N ALA A 355 12.10 -10.47 -16.69
CA ALA A 355 11.31 -10.69 -17.89
C ALA A 355 12.10 -11.37 -19.01
N SER A 356 11.41 -12.20 -19.79
CA SER A 356 11.97 -12.77 -21.04
C SER A 356 12.24 -11.67 -22.06
N ALA A 357 13.10 -11.94 -23.04
CA ALA A 357 13.42 -10.97 -24.10
C ALA A 357 12.17 -10.48 -24.84
N ASP A 358 11.22 -11.37 -25.13
CA ASP A 358 9.98 -11.01 -25.83
C ASP A 358 9.06 -10.14 -24.97
N GLN A 359 8.94 -10.44 -23.68
CA GLN A 359 8.19 -9.61 -22.74
C GLN A 359 8.79 -8.22 -22.61
N ARG A 360 10.13 -8.13 -22.54
CA ARG A 360 10.82 -6.85 -22.51
C ARG A 360 10.56 -6.02 -23.75
N ARG A 361 10.75 -6.61 -24.95
CA ARG A 361 10.47 -5.95 -26.23
C ARG A 361 9.04 -5.44 -26.31
N LEU A 362 8.07 -6.25 -25.89
CA LEU A 362 6.66 -5.84 -25.85
C LEU A 362 6.49 -4.57 -25.00
N LEU A 363 6.94 -4.56 -23.75
CA LEU A 363 6.80 -3.40 -22.87
C LEU A 363 7.50 -2.17 -23.44
N TRP A 364 8.73 -2.33 -23.94
CA TRP A 364 9.50 -1.25 -24.56
C TRP A 364 8.77 -0.65 -25.76
N GLN A 365 8.20 -1.48 -26.63
CA GLN A 365 7.39 -1.03 -27.78
C GLN A 365 6.13 -0.28 -27.34
N ARG A 366 5.42 -0.75 -26.30
CA ARG A 366 4.24 -0.06 -25.76
C ARG A 366 4.60 1.30 -25.17
N ALA A 367 5.68 1.36 -24.38
CA ALA A 367 6.18 2.60 -23.79
C ALA A 367 6.62 3.60 -24.87
N HIS A 368 7.37 3.13 -25.86
CA HIS A 368 7.81 3.94 -27.00
C HIS A 368 6.65 4.51 -27.80
N LYS A 369 5.67 3.68 -28.18
CA LYS A 369 4.46 4.13 -28.89
C LYS A 369 3.73 5.22 -28.12
N ARG A 370 3.56 5.06 -26.80
CA ARG A 370 2.90 6.06 -25.95
C ARG A 370 3.71 7.36 -25.86
N TRP A 371 5.00 7.25 -25.60
CA TRP A 371 5.91 8.39 -25.46
C TRP A 371 6.01 9.19 -26.77
N LEU A 372 6.10 8.51 -27.92
CA LEU A 372 6.12 9.13 -29.24
C LEU A 372 4.79 9.78 -29.61
N ALA A 373 3.66 9.28 -29.13
CA ALA A 373 2.37 9.95 -29.31
C ALA A 373 2.22 11.19 -28.42
N TRP A 374 2.80 11.15 -27.21
CA TRP A 374 2.77 12.28 -26.27
C TRP A 374 3.66 13.45 -26.70
N ARG A 375 4.87 13.18 -27.23
CA ARG A 375 5.86 14.18 -27.70
C ARG A 375 6.06 15.37 -26.76
N PHE A 376 6.25 15.11 -25.46
CA PHE A 376 6.36 16.17 -24.45
C PHE A 376 5.20 17.16 -24.51
N ASP A 377 3.99 16.61 -24.56
CA ASP A 377 2.73 17.33 -24.51
C ASP A 377 2.57 18.36 -25.63
N ALA A 378 3.03 18.02 -26.85
CA ALA A 378 3.02 18.93 -28.00
C ALA A 378 1.62 19.39 -28.42
N ALA A 379 0.59 18.63 -28.07
CA ALA A 379 -0.80 18.94 -28.41
C ALA A 379 -1.45 19.95 -27.44
N ASP A 380 -0.88 20.14 -26.24
CA ASP A 380 -1.36 21.16 -25.30
C ASP A 380 -0.70 22.50 -25.62
N ASN A 381 -1.53 23.49 -25.97
CA ASN A 381 -1.08 24.85 -26.25
C ASN A 381 -0.53 25.58 -25.02
N ASN A 382 -0.73 25.05 -23.81
CA ASN A 382 -0.20 25.61 -22.57
C ASN A 382 1.20 25.09 -22.21
N THR A 383 1.71 24.08 -22.91
CA THR A 383 2.99 23.45 -22.61
C THR A 383 4.10 23.98 -23.52
N HIS A 384 4.89 24.93 -23.00
CA HIS A 384 6.08 25.45 -23.66
C HIS A 384 7.36 24.90 -23.02
N LEU A 385 8.24 24.31 -23.84
CA LEU A 385 9.55 23.85 -23.37
C LEU A 385 10.60 24.94 -23.60
N LEU A 386 11.24 25.38 -22.52
CA LEU A 386 12.31 26.39 -22.59
C LEU A 386 13.70 25.81 -22.31
N ALA A 387 13.77 24.50 -22.05
CA ALA A 387 14.98 23.74 -21.86
C ALA A 387 14.72 22.26 -22.18
N VAL A 388 15.81 21.49 -22.33
CA VAL A 388 15.72 20.02 -22.46
C VAL A 388 14.95 19.45 -21.27
N SER A 389 14.00 18.59 -21.59
CA SER A 389 13.11 17.93 -20.64
C SER A 389 13.22 16.43 -20.75
N ARG A 390 12.78 15.76 -19.70
CA ARG A 390 12.85 14.31 -19.51
C ARG A 390 11.46 13.77 -19.19
N SER A 391 11.29 12.46 -19.24
CA SER A 391 10.01 11.81 -19.00
C SER A 391 10.13 10.62 -18.05
N GLU A 392 9.01 10.22 -17.47
CA GLU A 392 8.85 9.00 -16.66
C GLU A 392 9.26 7.75 -17.43
N LEU A 393 9.17 7.77 -18.76
CA LEU A 393 9.43 6.63 -19.62
C LEU A 393 10.85 6.58 -20.18
N ASP A 394 11.75 7.52 -19.87
CA ASP A 394 13.08 7.59 -20.50
C ASP A 394 13.86 6.26 -20.38
N TYR A 395 13.80 5.60 -19.22
CA TYR A 395 14.42 4.28 -19.02
C TYR A 395 13.88 3.24 -20.02
N ALA A 396 12.57 3.27 -20.29
CA ALA A 396 11.93 2.38 -21.26
C ALA A 396 12.31 2.72 -22.70
N ILE A 397 12.51 4.01 -23.02
CA ILE A 397 12.93 4.43 -24.37
C ILE A 397 14.37 4.00 -24.65
N VAL A 398 15.25 4.08 -23.65
CA VAL A 398 16.60 3.51 -23.74
C VAL A 398 16.53 2.00 -23.94
N GLY A 399 15.66 1.30 -23.20
CA GLY A 399 15.44 -0.13 -23.40
C GLY A 399 14.91 -0.49 -24.79
N PHE A 400 14.02 0.32 -25.35
CA PHE A 400 13.55 0.19 -26.72
C PHE A 400 14.69 0.31 -27.72
N ALA A 401 15.50 1.38 -27.62
CA ALA A 401 16.63 1.60 -28.51
C ALA A 401 17.68 0.48 -28.41
N MET A 402 17.91 -0.07 -27.21
CA MET A 402 18.90 -1.11 -26.98
C MET A 402 18.44 -2.52 -27.39
N GLU A 403 17.16 -2.86 -27.21
CA GLU A 403 16.67 -4.24 -27.34
C GLU A 403 15.72 -4.47 -28.53
N CYS A 404 15.17 -3.39 -29.11
CA CYS A 404 14.20 -3.45 -30.21
C CYS A 404 14.71 -2.88 -31.52
N LEU A 405 15.73 -2.01 -31.50
CA LEU A 405 16.36 -1.46 -32.70
C LEU A 405 17.69 -2.15 -32.97
N ASP A 406 18.04 -2.28 -34.24
CA ASP A 406 19.42 -2.56 -34.63
C ASP A 406 20.23 -1.26 -34.74
N SER A 407 21.54 -1.39 -34.95
CA SER A 407 22.45 -0.25 -35.04
C SER A 407 22.10 0.72 -36.17
N THR A 408 21.53 0.20 -37.28
CA THR A 408 21.14 1.00 -38.43
C THR A 408 19.93 1.85 -38.09
N ALA A 409 18.86 1.24 -37.58
CA ALA A 409 17.65 1.92 -37.17
C ALA A 409 17.92 2.95 -36.05
N GLN A 410 18.85 2.67 -35.13
CA GLN A 410 19.25 3.63 -34.09
C GLN A 410 19.95 4.85 -34.70
N THR A 411 20.85 4.63 -35.68
CA THR A 411 21.56 5.71 -36.37
C THR A 411 20.60 6.55 -37.23
N GLU A 412 19.66 5.89 -37.93
CA GLU A 412 18.61 6.55 -38.71
C GLU A 412 17.74 7.46 -37.83
N ALA A 413 17.27 6.97 -36.68
CA ALA A 413 16.46 7.77 -35.75
C ALA A 413 17.21 9.03 -35.27
N LEU A 414 18.49 8.90 -34.90
CA LEU A 414 19.33 10.04 -34.50
C LEU A 414 19.53 11.04 -35.65
N THR A 415 19.74 10.53 -36.86
CA THR A 415 19.96 11.35 -38.07
C THR A 415 18.69 12.10 -38.46
N GLU A 416 17.52 11.46 -38.36
CA GLU A 416 16.22 12.07 -38.63
C GLU A 416 15.96 13.25 -37.70
N ILE A 417 16.16 13.08 -36.38
CA ILE A 417 16.00 14.16 -35.40
C ILE A 417 17.01 15.29 -35.68
N GLY A 418 18.27 14.95 -35.99
CA GLY A 418 19.29 15.93 -36.38
C GLY A 418 18.91 16.73 -37.63
N SER A 419 18.26 16.08 -38.61
CA SER A 419 17.76 16.74 -39.82
C SER A 419 16.62 17.71 -39.52
N TRP A 420 15.71 17.35 -38.62
CA TRP A 420 14.62 18.20 -38.17
C TRP A 420 15.12 19.45 -37.46
N LEU A 421 16.10 19.30 -36.55
CA LEU A 421 16.71 20.43 -35.85
C LEU A 421 17.36 21.43 -36.81
N ARG A 422 17.94 20.97 -37.93
CA ARG A 422 18.46 21.85 -38.98
C ARG A 422 17.36 22.56 -39.76
N ALA A 423 16.31 21.82 -40.12
CA ALA A 423 15.20 22.34 -40.91
C ALA A 423 14.34 23.35 -40.13
N MET A 424 14.32 23.23 -38.81
CA MET A 424 13.49 24.04 -37.92
C MET A 424 13.64 25.55 -38.10
N GLU A 425 14.84 26.05 -38.43
CA GLU A 425 15.06 27.50 -38.61
C GLU A 425 14.38 28.07 -39.86
N TYR A 426 14.02 27.21 -40.81
CA TYR A 426 13.39 27.60 -42.07
C TYR A 426 11.85 27.56 -41.99
N ALA A 427 11.28 27.15 -40.86
CA ALA A 427 9.83 27.13 -40.64
C ALA A 427 9.33 28.43 -40.00
N TRP A 428 8.06 28.77 -40.26
CA TRP A 428 7.38 29.91 -39.63
C TRP A 428 6.77 29.50 -38.29
N TYR A 429 7.02 30.28 -37.24
CA TYR A 429 6.47 30.09 -35.90
C TYR A 429 5.71 31.35 -35.47
N LYS A 430 4.72 31.18 -34.58
CA LYS A 430 3.90 32.30 -34.09
C LYS A 430 4.67 33.22 -33.13
N SER A 431 5.66 32.68 -32.42
CA SER A 431 6.48 33.43 -31.47
C SER A 431 7.87 32.82 -31.28
N GLU A 432 8.75 33.55 -30.59
CA GLU A 432 10.06 33.04 -30.17
C GLU A 432 9.93 31.88 -29.16
N ALA A 433 8.91 31.89 -28.31
CA ALA A 433 8.64 30.80 -27.38
C ALA A 433 8.25 29.51 -28.10
N ASP A 434 7.54 29.62 -29.24
CA ASP A 434 7.12 28.46 -30.03
C ASP A 434 8.30 27.77 -30.71
N ILE A 435 9.22 28.55 -31.31
CA ILE A 435 10.43 27.97 -31.91
C ILE A 435 11.35 27.35 -30.85
N LYS A 436 11.50 27.98 -29.68
CA LYS A 436 12.25 27.39 -28.55
C LYS A 436 11.59 26.09 -28.05
N SER A 437 10.26 26.10 -27.91
CA SER A 437 9.49 24.92 -27.50
C SER A 437 9.66 23.76 -28.47
N ALA A 438 9.52 24.01 -29.78
CA ALA A 438 9.76 22.99 -30.78
C ALA A 438 11.22 22.48 -30.76
N TRP A 439 12.19 23.37 -30.56
CA TRP A 439 13.62 23.01 -30.53
C TRP A 439 13.93 22.10 -29.36
N PHE A 440 13.54 22.52 -28.16
CA PHE A 440 13.79 21.74 -26.95
C PHE A 440 12.98 20.46 -26.93
N ARG A 441 11.83 20.39 -27.59
CA ARG A 441 11.06 19.15 -27.76
C ARG A 441 11.84 18.12 -28.58
N GLU A 442 12.32 18.49 -29.76
CA GLU A 442 13.13 17.59 -30.58
C GLU A 442 14.44 17.20 -29.88
N LEU A 443 15.08 18.15 -29.20
CA LEU A 443 16.28 17.86 -28.41
C LEU A 443 15.98 16.94 -27.22
N SER A 444 14.79 17.02 -26.62
CA SER A 444 14.35 16.11 -25.56
C SER A 444 14.07 14.70 -26.09
N ILE A 445 13.49 14.59 -27.29
CA ILE A 445 13.30 13.31 -27.99
C ILE A 445 14.64 12.67 -28.34
N PHE A 446 15.65 13.47 -28.68
CA PHE A 446 17.01 12.99 -28.96
C PHE A 446 17.68 12.32 -27.75
N GLN A 447 17.42 12.80 -26.52
CA GLN A 447 18.20 12.41 -25.33
C GLN A 447 18.23 10.89 -25.08
N PRO A 448 17.10 10.16 -25.05
CA PRO A 448 17.12 8.73 -24.73
C PRO A 448 17.85 7.90 -25.80
N TYR A 449 17.73 8.24 -27.09
CA TYR A 449 18.44 7.54 -28.15
C TYR A 449 19.96 7.77 -28.08
N ALA A 450 20.38 9.01 -27.84
CA ALA A 450 21.78 9.35 -27.70
C ALA A 450 22.40 8.67 -26.46
N HIS A 451 21.66 8.61 -25.36
CA HIS A 451 22.10 7.89 -24.18
C HIS A 451 22.19 6.38 -24.41
N ALA A 452 21.27 5.78 -25.16
CA ALA A 452 21.35 4.36 -25.50
C ALA A 452 22.66 4.01 -26.22
N VAL A 453 23.15 4.88 -27.13
CA VAL A 453 24.48 4.70 -27.75
C VAL A 453 25.59 4.70 -26.70
N GLN A 454 25.54 5.64 -25.76
CA GLN A 454 26.52 5.75 -24.67
C GLN A 454 26.48 4.53 -23.73
N VAL A 455 25.29 4.08 -23.35
CA VAL A 455 25.08 2.88 -22.52
C VAL A 455 25.61 1.64 -23.23
N GLY A 456 25.36 1.49 -24.53
CA GLY A 456 25.90 0.36 -25.31
C GLY A 456 27.44 0.33 -25.36
N ALA A 457 28.08 1.48 -25.23
CA ALA A 457 29.54 1.61 -25.19
C ALA A 457 30.13 1.54 -23.77
N THR A 458 29.30 1.56 -22.71
CA THR A 458 29.75 1.70 -21.31
C THR A 458 28.95 0.79 -20.36
N THR A 459 29.09 1.01 -19.05
CA THR A 459 28.28 0.36 -18.01
C THR A 459 27.36 1.36 -17.29
N GLU A 460 27.02 2.48 -17.93
CA GLU A 460 26.11 3.50 -17.37
C GLU A 460 24.69 2.92 -17.16
N ASP A 461 23.96 3.42 -16.16
CA ASP A 461 22.54 3.06 -15.95
C ASP A 461 21.69 3.61 -17.10
N TRP A 462 20.54 2.99 -17.41
CA TRP A 462 19.66 3.43 -18.49
C TRP A 462 18.86 4.69 -18.14
N LEU A 463 18.79 5.09 -16.86
CA LEU A 463 18.16 6.34 -16.46
C LEU A 463 19.14 7.52 -16.55
N ILE A 464 18.82 8.49 -17.41
CA ILE A 464 19.55 9.76 -17.49
C ILE A 464 19.16 10.67 -16.33
N GLU A 465 20.12 10.99 -15.47
CA GLU A 465 19.93 11.88 -14.31
C GLU A 465 20.26 13.35 -14.61
N THR A 466 21.40 13.67 -15.23
CA THR A 466 21.82 15.08 -15.40
C THR A 466 22.46 15.40 -16.73
N ARG A 467 22.88 14.39 -17.49
CA ARG A 467 23.62 14.60 -18.74
C ARG A 467 22.68 15.06 -19.85
N VAL A 468 23.13 16.04 -20.65
CA VAL A 468 22.48 16.47 -21.89
C VAL A 468 23.39 16.15 -23.06
N TYR A 469 22.85 15.44 -24.04
CA TYR A 469 23.49 15.11 -25.30
C TYR A 469 23.12 16.16 -26.35
N CYS A 470 24.09 16.53 -27.17
CA CYS A 470 23.90 17.48 -28.27
C CYS A 470 24.24 16.77 -29.58
N PRO A 471 23.36 16.81 -30.61
CA PRO A 471 23.67 16.30 -31.93
C PRO A 471 24.93 16.97 -32.49
N SER A 472 25.77 16.21 -33.20
CA SER A 472 27.05 16.69 -33.72
C SER A 472 26.91 17.94 -34.59
N GLU A 473 25.80 18.03 -35.33
CA GLU A 473 25.51 19.10 -36.27
C GLU A 473 25.09 20.40 -35.58
N VAL A 474 24.49 20.30 -34.39
CA VAL A 474 24.23 21.44 -33.51
C VAL A 474 25.51 21.82 -32.77
N ALA A 475 26.26 20.84 -32.27
CA ALA A 475 27.52 21.04 -31.58
C ALA A 475 28.59 21.70 -32.46
N ASN A 476 28.47 21.61 -33.79
CA ASN A 476 29.40 22.23 -34.72
C ASN A 476 28.92 23.58 -35.29
N ASN A 477 27.72 24.05 -34.90
CA ASN A 477 27.14 25.32 -35.36
C ASN A 477 27.14 26.39 -34.25
N PRO A 478 28.03 27.40 -34.31
CA PRO A 478 28.13 28.45 -33.28
C PRO A 478 26.85 29.27 -33.09
N TYR A 479 26.09 29.49 -34.16
CA TYR A 479 24.84 30.26 -34.12
C TYR A 479 23.76 29.50 -33.35
N LEU A 480 23.58 28.21 -33.63
CA LEU A 480 22.60 27.36 -32.93
C LEU A 480 22.94 27.23 -31.44
N LYS A 481 24.22 27.12 -31.09
CA LYS A 481 24.67 27.12 -29.69
C LYS A 481 24.33 28.41 -28.95
N LEU A 482 24.50 29.56 -29.60
CA LEU A 482 24.21 30.86 -29.00
C LEU A 482 22.70 31.07 -28.85
N ARG A 483 21.93 30.67 -29.88
CA ARG A 483 20.47 30.88 -29.95
C ARG A 483 19.70 29.93 -29.02
N TYR A 484 20.16 28.69 -28.89
CA TYR A 484 19.53 27.65 -28.08
C TYR A 484 20.58 27.01 -27.15
N PRO A 485 20.96 27.69 -26.06
CA PRO A 485 21.88 27.11 -25.09
C PRO A 485 21.28 25.82 -24.52
N SER A 486 22.08 24.75 -24.47
CA SER A 486 21.63 23.39 -24.15
C SER A 486 21.32 23.16 -22.65
N GLY A 487 21.29 24.24 -21.85
CA GLY A 487 21.31 24.19 -20.39
C GLY A 487 22.69 24.50 -19.84
#